data_AF-A0AAN7SS63-F1
#
_entry.id   AF-A0AAN7SS63-F1
#
_cell.length_a   1.000
_cell.length_b   1.000
_cell.length_c   1.000
_cell.angle_alpha   90.00
_cell.angle_beta   90.00
_cell.angle_gamma   90.00
#
_symmetry.space_group_name_H-M   'P 1'
#
loop_
_entity.id
_entity.type
_entity.pdbx_description
1 polymer ?
#
loop_
_entity_poly.entity_id
_entity_poly.type
_entity_poly.pdbx_seq_one_letter_code
_entity_poly.pdbx_strand_id
1 'polypeptide(L)'
;MKLVHDTSSSAVIRPYSPEKALGLIVDLKLTKEEYITMKLGAKNRGANIYPSYHVIAEAKRKNNRKKPKKIKAQFNEVVLGMLKLPTFNSGDDDGNDDEESDDDDAVE
;
A
#
# COMPACT_ATOMS: atom_id res chain seq x y z
N MET A 1 51.94 -30.16 17.88
CA MET A 1 51.61 -28.95 17.09
C MET A 1 50.16 -28.59 17.41
N LYS A 2 49.90 -27.44 18.04
CA LYS A 2 48.53 -27.01 18.37
C LYS A 2 47.94 -26.36 17.11
N LEU A 3 46.88 -26.97 16.57
CA LEU A 3 46.11 -26.39 15.48
C LEU A 3 45.20 -25.31 16.09
N VAL A 4 45.59 -24.05 15.90
CA VAL A 4 44.76 -22.91 16.31
C VAL A 4 43.58 -22.82 15.35
N HIS A 5 42.37 -23.04 15.87
CA HIS A 5 41.15 -22.69 15.16
C HIS A 5 41.03 -21.18 15.26
N ASP A 6 41.46 -20.47 14.22
CA ASP A 6 41.25 -19.03 14.12
C ASP A 6 39.76 -18.76 14.04
N THR A 7 39.24 -18.38 15.21
CA THR A 7 38.09 -17.53 15.49
C THR A 7 37.15 -17.30 14.32
N SER A 8 36.03 -18.04 14.40
CA SER A 8 34.72 -17.70 13.85
C SER A 8 34.46 -16.19 13.90
N SER A 9 34.77 -15.49 12.82
CA SER A 9 34.13 -14.21 12.53
C SER A 9 32.69 -14.57 12.19
N SER A 10 31.81 -14.49 13.18
CA SER A 10 30.35 -14.57 13.00
C SER A 10 29.92 -13.44 12.07
N ALA A 11 30.08 -13.63 10.76
CA ALA A 11 29.62 -12.71 9.76
C ALA A 11 28.10 -12.67 9.88
N VAL A 12 27.57 -11.55 10.40
CA VAL A 12 26.13 -11.35 10.50
C VAL A 12 25.56 -11.37 9.09
N ILE A 13 24.91 -12.48 8.76
CA ILE A 13 24.29 -12.66 7.46
C ILE A 13 23.08 -11.72 7.40
N ARG A 14 23.18 -10.65 6.59
CA ARG A 14 22.08 -9.70 6.37
C ARG A 14 21.28 -10.11 5.13
N PRO A 15 19.99 -10.46 5.27
CA PRO A 15 19.15 -10.77 4.11
C PRO A 15 18.98 -9.55 3.20
N TYR A 16 18.76 -9.82 1.91
CA TYR A 16 18.44 -8.80 0.93
C TYR A 16 17.04 -8.24 1.17
N SER A 17 16.90 -6.91 1.08
CA SER A 17 15.58 -6.29 0.95
C SER A 17 14.98 -6.61 -0.44
N PRO A 18 13.65 -6.57 -0.59
CA PRO A 18 13.00 -6.80 -1.88
C PRO A 18 13.49 -5.87 -2.98
N GLU A 19 13.81 -4.61 -2.66
CA GLU A 19 14.32 -3.60 -3.59
C GLU A 19 15.75 -3.92 -4.03
N LYS A 20 16.62 -4.31 -3.09
CA LYS A 20 17.99 -4.72 -3.42
C LYS A 20 18.01 -6.01 -4.25
N ALA A 21 17.14 -6.96 -3.92
CA ALA A 21 16.99 -8.19 -4.69
C ALA A 21 16.44 -7.91 -6.10
N LEU A 22 15.51 -6.95 -6.25
CA LEU A 22 15.04 -6.49 -7.55
C LEU A 22 16.19 -5.89 -8.38
N GLY A 23 17.03 -5.05 -7.76
CA GLY A 23 18.22 -4.49 -8.40
C GLY A 23 19.16 -5.59 -8.89
N LEU A 24 19.47 -6.57 -8.04
CA LEU A 24 20.31 -7.72 -8.39
C LEU A 24 19.78 -8.50 -9.60
N ILE A 25 18.46 -8.73 -9.67
CA ILE A 25 17.83 -9.40 -10.82
C ILE A 25 18.01 -8.59 -12.11
N VAL A 26 17.91 -7.26 -12.03
CA VAL A 26 18.05 -6.36 -13.18
C VAL A 26 19.52 -6.29 -13.62
N ASP A 27 20.45 -6.11 -12.69
CA ASP A 27 21.88 -5.96 -12.96
C ASP A 27 22.47 -7.22 -13.60
N LEU A 28 22.07 -8.39 -13.08
CA LEU A 28 22.52 -9.69 -13.57
C LEU A 28 21.63 -10.26 -14.69
N LYS A 29 20.57 -9.54 -15.07
CA LYS A 29 19.56 -9.98 -16.06
C LYS A 29 19.01 -11.39 -15.79
N LEU A 30 18.82 -11.71 -14.52
CA LEU A 30 18.33 -13.03 -14.11
C LEU A 30 16.87 -13.21 -14.52
N THR A 31 16.57 -14.39 -15.05
CA THR A 31 15.20 -14.86 -15.18
C THR A 31 14.62 -15.22 -13.80
N LYS A 32 13.30 -15.36 -13.74
CA LYS A 32 12.59 -15.79 -12.51
C LYS A 32 13.10 -17.14 -12.01
N GLU A 33 13.34 -18.09 -12.91
CA GLU A 33 13.74 -19.46 -12.59
C GLU A 33 15.17 -19.53 -12.06
N GLU A 34 16.10 -18.78 -12.68
CA GLU A 34 17.49 -18.66 -12.21
C GLU A 34 17.54 -18.05 -10.82
N TYR A 35 16.76 -17.00 -10.56
CA TYR A 35 16.68 -16.40 -9.22
C TYR A 35 16.16 -17.39 -8.18
N ILE A 36 15.12 -18.16 -8.51
CA ILE A 36 14.55 -19.18 -7.61
C ILE A 36 15.58 -20.28 -7.33
N THR A 37 16.30 -20.74 -8.36
CA THR A 37 17.35 -21.75 -8.24
C THR A 37 18.48 -21.26 -7.33
N MET A 38 18.95 -20.03 -7.54
CA MET A 38 19.96 -19.39 -6.69
C MET A 38 19.50 -19.29 -5.23
N LYS A 39 18.26 -18.86 -5.01
CA LYS A 39 17.66 -18.80 -3.68
C LYS A 39 17.60 -20.16 -3.00
N LEU A 40 17.16 -21.19 -3.73
CA LEU A 40 17.07 -22.55 -3.20
C LEU A 40 18.46 -23.10 -2.85
N GLY A 41 19.46 -22.86 -3.71
CA GLY A 41 20.85 -23.22 -3.45
C GLY A 41 21.41 -22.57 -2.19
N ALA A 42 21.10 -21.28 -1.95
CA ALA A 42 21.49 -20.60 -0.72
C ALA A 42 20.77 -21.17 0.52
N LYS A 43 19.45 -21.41 0.41
CA LYS A 43 18.64 -22.00 1.49
C LYS A 43 19.14 -23.39 1.89
N ASN A 44 19.48 -24.24 0.92
CA ASN A 44 19.99 -25.59 1.16
C ASN A 44 21.35 -25.59 1.88
N ARG A 45 22.12 -24.50 1.77
CA ARG A 45 23.39 -24.29 2.48
C ARG A 45 23.20 -23.59 3.84
N GLY A 46 21.95 -23.43 4.30
CA GLY A 46 21.63 -22.76 5.56
C GLY A 46 21.58 -21.23 5.49
N ALA A 47 21.73 -20.62 4.31
CA ALA A 47 21.73 -19.17 4.11
C ALA A 47 20.41 -18.69 3.49
N ASN A 48 19.43 -18.35 4.32
CA ASN A 48 18.15 -17.81 3.85
C ASN A 48 18.21 -16.29 3.63
N ILE A 49 19.01 -15.85 2.64
CA ILE A 49 19.32 -14.44 2.41
C ILE A 49 18.49 -13.76 1.34
N TYR A 50 17.83 -14.53 0.48
CA TYR A 50 17.11 -13.99 -0.68
C TYR A 50 15.59 -13.99 -0.42
N PRO A 51 14.90 -12.84 -0.60
CA PRO A 51 13.46 -12.77 -0.43
C PRO A 51 12.71 -13.65 -1.44
N SER A 52 11.42 -13.91 -1.20
CA SER A 52 10.58 -14.58 -2.18
C SER A 52 10.38 -13.72 -3.42
N TYR A 53 10.39 -14.36 -4.60
CA TYR A 53 10.13 -13.68 -5.87
C TYR A 53 8.78 -12.94 -5.86
N HIS A 54 7.78 -13.45 -5.13
CA HIS A 54 6.49 -12.77 -5.02
C HIS A 54 6.62 -11.37 -4.41
N VAL A 55 7.38 -11.24 -3.30
CA VAL A 55 7.62 -9.96 -2.62
C VAL A 55 8.39 -8.99 -3.52
N ILE A 56 9.32 -9.52 -4.33
CA ILE A 56 10.09 -8.73 -5.31
C ILE A 56 9.18 -8.23 -6.44
N ALA A 57 8.26 -9.08 -6.92
CA ALA A 57 7.28 -8.70 -7.94
C ALA A 57 6.33 -7.62 -7.42
N GLU A 58 5.95 -7.66 -6.14
CA GLU A 58 5.18 -6.60 -5.50
C GLU A 58 5.96 -5.29 -5.41
N ALA A 59 7.25 -5.34 -5.03
CA ALA A 59 8.12 -4.18 -5.01
C ALA A 59 8.26 -3.55 -6.41
N LYS A 60 8.42 -4.39 -7.45
CA LYS A 60 8.42 -3.95 -8.86
C LYS A 60 7.09 -3.27 -9.22
N ARG A 61 5.96 -3.88 -8.88
CA ARG A 61 4.63 -3.30 -9.14
C ARG A 61 4.44 -1.97 -8.42
N LYS A 62 4.84 -1.88 -7.14
CA LYS A 62 4.77 -0.66 -6.33
C LYS A 62 5.58 0.47 -6.97
N ASN A 63 6.81 0.19 -7.40
CA ASN A 63 7.65 1.15 -8.12
C ASN A 63 7.00 1.59 -9.45
N ASN A 64 6.43 0.64 -10.21
CA ASN A 64 5.78 0.91 -11.50
C ASN A 64 4.35 1.47 -11.41
N ARG A 65 3.84 1.84 -10.22
CA ARG A 65 2.53 2.51 -10.10
C ARG A 65 2.62 3.90 -10.74
N LYS A 66 2.39 3.98 -12.06
CA LYS A 66 2.08 5.24 -12.73
C LYS A 66 0.83 5.81 -12.07
N LYS A 67 0.86 7.13 -11.77
CA LYS A 67 -0.31 7.84 -11.25
C LYS A 67 -1.51 7.57 -12.17
N PRO A 68 -2.74 7.43 -11.62
CA PRO A 68 -3.91 7.23 -12.46
C PRO A 68 -3.94 8.34 -13.52
N LYS A 69 -4.05 7.93 -14.78
CA LYS A 69 -4.22 8.90 -15.88
C LYS A 69 -5.52 9.65 -15.58
N LYS A 70 -5.48 10.99 -15.55
CA LYS A 70 -6.69 11.81 -15.46
C LYS A 70 -7.47 11.60 -16.75
N ILE A 71 -8.36 10.62 -16.77
CA ILE A 71 -9.32 10.45 -17.85
C ILE A 71 -10.30 11.61 -17.69
N LYS A 72 -10.33 12.53 -18.65
CA LYS A 72 -11.39 13.53 -18.73
C LYS A 72 -12.67 12.76 -19.07
N ALA A 73 -13.43 12.39 -18.06
CA ALA A 73 -14.74 11.80 -18.26
C ALA A 73 -15.62 12.86 -18.91
N GLN A 74 -16.08 12.57 -20.13
CA GLN A 74 -17.13 13.35 -20.77
C GLN A 74 -18.42 12.66 -20.39
N PHE A 75 -19.06 13.15 -19.32
CA PHE A 75 -20.33 12.61 -18.90
C PHE A 75 -21.42 13.13 -19.84
N ASN A 76 -22.35 12.25 -20.24
CA ASN A 76 -23.53 12.65 -20.97
C ASN A 76 -24.55 13.18 -19.97
N GLU A 77 -24.83 14.49 -20.01
CA GLU A 77 -25.80 15.18 -19.16
C GLU A 77 -27.19 14.52 -19.18
N VAL A 78 -27.59 13.93 -20.31
CA VAL A 78 -28.87 13.21 -20.42
C VAL A 78 -28.90 12.00 -19.50
N VAL A 79 -27.83 11.21 -19.49
CA VAL A 79 -27.72 10.01 -18.65
C VAL A 79 -27.59 10.40 -17.18
N LEU A 80 -26.88 11.49 -16.88
CA LEU A 80 -26.81 12.07 -15.54
C LEU A 80 -28.18 12.50 -15.02
N GLY A 81 -29.01 13.09 -15.88
CA GLY A 81 -30.38 13.46 -15.55
C GLY A 81 -31.26 12.27 -15.20
N MET A 82 -31.12 11.15 -15.94
CA MET A 82 -31.88 9.91 -15.67
C MET A 82 -31.46 9.20 -14.37
N LEU A 83 -30.22 9.40 -13.94
CA LEU A 83 -29.68 8.85 -12.68
C LEU A 83 -29.94 9.76 -11.48
N LYS A 84 -30.45 10.98 -11.70
CA LYS A 84 -30.78 11.91 -10.62
C LYS A 84 -31.95 11.33 -9.83
N LEU A 85 -31.71 11.01 -8.56
CA LEU A 85 -32.77 10.56 -7.66
C LEU A 85 -33.80 11.69 -7.48
N PRO A 86 -35.09 11.35 -7.36
CA PRO A 86 -36.12 12.35 -7.08
C PRO A 86 -35.84 13.01 -5.74
N THR A 87 -35.89 14.34 -5.74
CA THR A 87 -35.85 15.12 -4.50
C THR A 87 -37.14 14.88 -3.74
N PHE A 88 -37.03 14.27 -2.56
CA PHE A 88 -38.16 14.22 -1.64
C PHE A 88 -38.29 15.62 -1.03
N ASN A 89 -39.39 16.32 -1.33
CA ASN A 89 -39.72 17.54 -0.60
C ASN A 89 -40.11 17.11 0.81
N SER A 90 -39.17 17.23 1.74
CA SER A 90 -39.51 17.32 3.16
C SER A 90 -40.33 18.59 3.31
N GLY A 91 -41.65 18.44 3.45
CA GLY A 91 -42.54 19.56 3.68
C GLY A 91 -42.08 20.30 4.92
N ASP A 92 -41.84 21.60 4.77
CA ASP A 92 -41.64 22.52 5.87
C ASP A 92 -42.93 22.52 6.69
N ASP A 93 -42.88 21.85 7.84
CA ASP A 93 -43.91 21.88 8.87
C ASP A 93 -43.71 23.21 9.61
N ASP A 94 -44.42 24.24 9.14
CA ASP A 94 -44.49 25.57 9.77
C ASP A 94 -45.23 25.45 11.12
N GLY A 95 -44.56 24.84 12.09
CA GLY A 95 -44.96 24.81 13.50
C GLY A 95 -44.74 26.19 14.12
N ASN A 96 -45.82 26.95 14.22
CA ASN A 96 -45.94 28.13 15.06
C ASN A 96 -45.82 27.73 16.53
N ASP A 97 -44.61 27.81 17.09
CA ASP A 97 -44.41 27.75 18.54
C ASP A 97 -44.33 29.19 19.07
N ASP A 98 -45.39 29.53 19.79
CA ASP A 98 -45.68 30.82 20.41
C ASP A 98 -44.54 31.32 21.31
N GLU A 99 -44.27 32.62 21.23
CA GLU A 99 -43.37 33.33 22.13
C GLU A 99 -43.98 33.37 23.55
N GLU A 100 -43.47 32.53 24.46
CA GLU A 100 -43.59 32.79 25.91
C GLU A 100 -42.30 33.45 26.39
N SER A 101 -42.38 34.79 26.48
CA SER A 101 -41.50 35.62 27.26
C SER A 101 -41.80 35.43 28.75
N ASP A 102 -40.88 34.81 29.48
CA ASP A 102 -40.82 34.95 30.93
C ASP A 102 -39.49 35.63 31.30
N ASP A 103 -39.66 36.77 31.96
CA ASP A 103 -38.66 37.54 32.69
C ASP A 103 -37.97 36.70 33.81
N ASP A 104 -36.99 37.32 34.46
CA ASP A 104 -36.25 36.90 35.68
C ASP A 104 -34.88 36.24 35.39
N ASP A 105 -33.74 36.62 35.97
CA ASP A 105 -33.46 37.53 37.07
C ASP A 105 -31.97 37.93 37.01
N ALA A 106 -31.67 39.16 37.42
CA ALA A 106 -30.31 39.64 37.58
C ALA A 106 -29.79 39.28 38.97
N VAL A 107 -28.61 38.67 39.06
CA VAL A 107 -27.80 38.71 40.29
C VAL A 107 -26.33 38.93 39.96
N GLU A 108 -25.83 39.96 40.61
CA GLU A 108 -24.48 40.53 40.63
C GLU A 108 -23.46 39.61 41.32
#